data_AF-A0A1H5B874-F1
#
_entry.id   AF-A0A1H5B874-F1
#
_cell.length_a   1.000
_cell.length_b   1.000
_cell.length_c   1.000
_cell.angle_alpha   90.00
_cell.angle_beta   90.00
_cell.angle_gamma   90.00
#
_symmetry.space_group_name_H-M   'P 1'
#
loop_
_entity.id
_entity.type
_entity.pdbx_description
1 polymer ?
#
loop_
_entity_poly.entity_id
_entity_poly.type
_entity_poly.pdbx_seq_one_letter_code
_entity_poly.pdbx_strand_id
1 'polypeptide(L)'
;MRRIADLYPGEATTDARDAFIIADAARAMPHTLRAIDGEYETIAELEMIVGFDDDLAGEATRVANRLHGLLTQIHPSLERVLEPRLQHPAVLALLERFGSPSQIRKAGRRRLVTLLRPKAPRMAERLAEDIIAALDVRPSPFPAPMQPLWWSRAWPYR
;
A
#
# COMPACT_ATOMS: atom_id res chain seq x y z
N MET A 1 29.82 6.74 13.67
CA MET A 1 29.19 8.08 13.62
C MET A 1 28.24 8.19 14.80
N ARG A 2 28.39 9.19 15.67
CA ARG A 2 27.42 9.48 16.76
C ARG A 2 26.31 10.39 16.22
N ARG A 3 25.05 10.15 16.60
CA ARG A 3 23.92 11.00 16.19
C ARG A 3 23.80 12.17 17.16
N ILE A 4 23.34 13.32 16.67
CA ILE A 4 23.17 14.52 17.51
C ILE A 4 22.14 14.29 18.64
N ALA A 5 21.15 13.44 18.40
CA ALA A 5 20.15 13.05 19.39
C ALA A 5 20.76 12.33 20.59
N ASP A 6 21.88 11.62 20.40
CA ASP A 6 22.58 10.88 21.46
C ASP A 6 23.27 11.81 22.48
N LEU A 7 23.35 13.12 22.18
CA LEU A 7 23.90 14.15 23.06
C LEU A 7 22.85 14.72 24.03
N TYR A 8 21.57 14.43 23.83
CA TYR A 8 20.46 14.94 24.63
C TYR A 8 19.90 13.85 25.54
N PRO A 9 19.56 14.17 26.81
CA PRO A 9 19.01 13.19 27.73
C PRO A 9 17.67 12.63 27.25
N GLY A 10 17.46 11.32 27.48
CA GLY A 10 16.26 10.57 27.10
C GLY A 10 16.46 9.67 25.87
N GLU A 11 15.73 8.55 25.81
CA GLU A 11 15.73 7.65 24.63
C GLU A 11 14.40 7.68 23.87
N ALA A 12 13.36 8.27 24.44
CA ALA A 12 12.06 8.40 23.79
C ALA A 12 12.12 9.38 22.62
N THR A 13 11.71 8.93 21.43
CA THR A 13 11.46 9.77 20.27
C THR A 13 10.08 10.39 20.42
N THR A 14 10.03 11.71 20.55
CA THR A 14 8.77 12.48 20.55
C THR A 14 8.97 13.70 19.66
N ASP A 15 7.93 14.11 18.93
CA ASP A 15 8.02 15.24 17.99
C ASP A 15 8.47 16.54 18.69
N ALA A 16 8.01 16.75 19.93
CA ALA A 16 8.41 17.90 20.74
C ALA A 16 9.92 17.88 21.08
N ARG A 17 10.47 16.71 21.38
CA ARG A 17 11.90 16.56 21.67
C ARG A 17 12.73 16.72 20.40
N ASP A 18 12.29 16.13 19.29
CA ASP A 18 12.98 16.24 18.01
C ASP A 18 13.01 17.71 17.55
N ALA A 19 11.90 18.44 17.69
CA ALA A 19 11.84 19.88 17.42
C ALA A 19 12.82 20.68 18.30
N PHE A 20 12.90 20.36 19.60
CA PHE A 20 13.87 21.00 20.51
C PHE A 20 15.32 20.71 20.11
N ILE A 21 15.65 19.46 19.81
CA ILE A 21 16.99 19.04 19.40
C ILE A 21 17.40 19.74 18.10
N ILE A 22 16.51 19.82 17.12
CA ILE A 22 16.76 20.52 15.84
C ILE A 22 17.00 22.01 16.09
N ALA A 23 16.13 22.66 16.89
CA ALA A 23 16.25 24.09 17.18
C ALA A 23 17.54 24.42 17.97
N ASP A 24 17.87 23.63 18.99
CA ASP A 24 19.08 23.85 19.78
C ASP A 24 20.35 23.50 19.00
N ALA A 25 20.33 22.48 18.14
CA ALA A 25 21.42 22.21 17.21
C ALA A 25 21.65 23.37 16.23
N ALA A 26 20.58 23.94 15.66
CA ALA A 26 20.65 25.10 14.78
C ALA A 26 21.22 26.34 15.48
N ARG A 27 20.86 26.54 16.75
CA ARG A 27 21.32 27.66 17.56
C ARG A 27 22.76 27.50 18.04
N ALA A 28 23.12 26.32 18.56
CA ALA A 28 24.39 26.08 19.27
C ALA A 28 25.51 25.56 18.36
N MET A 29 25.16 24.86 17.28
CA MET A 29 26.12 24.22 16.37
C MET A 29 25.81 24.49 14.88
N PRO A 30 25.63 25.76 14.45
CA PRO A 30 25.24 26.08 13.07
C PRO A 30 26.26 25.60 12.03
N HIS A 31 27.54 25.53 12.39
CA HIS A 31 28.62 25.01 11.55
C HIS A 31 28.52 23.50 11.25
N THR A 32 27.72 22.77 12.03
CA THR A 32 27.45 21.34 11.79
C THR A 32 26.27 21.13 10.82
N LEU A 33 25.48 22.18 10.56
CA LEU A 33 24.36 22.14 9.65
C LEU A 33 24.79 22.59 8.25
N ARG A 34 24.33 21.88 7.24
CA ARG A 34 24.47 22.29 5.84
C ARG A 34 23.34 23.27 5.53
N ALA A 35 23.69 24.50 5.16
CA ALA A 35 22.73 25.42 4.55
C ALA A 35 22.25 24.83 3.21
N ILE A 36 20.93 24.82 3.02
CA ILE A 36 20.30 24.50 1.75
C ILE A 36 19.74 25.83 1.26
N ASP A 37 20.50 26.51 0.41
CA ASP A 37 19.98 27.65 -0.33
C ASP A 37 19.19 27.07 -1.52
N GLY A 38 17.87 27.14 -1.43
CA GLY A 38 16.98 26.76 -2.52
C GLY A 38 16.67 27.98 -3.37
N GLU A 39 16.99 27.94 -4.66
CA GLU A 39 16.40 28.89 -5.60
C GLU A 39 14.89 28.65 -5.65
N TYR A 40 14.10 29.73 -5.77
CA TYR A 40 12.63 29.64 -5.82
C TYR A 40 12.15 28.67 -6.90
N GLU A 41 12.88 28.56 -8.01
CA GLU A 41 12.62 27.61 -9.09
C GLU A 41 12.77 26.15 -8.62
N THR A 42 13.86 25.79 -7.93
CA THR A 42 14.06 24.43 -7.39
C THR A 42 13.00 24.06 -6.36
N ILE A 43 12.57 25.01 -5.52
CA ILE A 43 11.50 24.78 -4.55
C ILE A 43 10.18 24.52 -5.27
N ALA A 44 9.83 25.34 -6.28
CA ALA A 44 8.62 25.16 -7.07
C ALA A 44 8.61 23.83 -7.84
N GLU A 45 9.75 23.40 -8.39
CA GLU A 45 9.90 22.09 -9.03
C GLU A 45 9.68 20.93 -8.06
N LEU A 46 10.24 21.02 -6.85
CA LEU A 46 10.02 20.01 -5.81
C LEU A 46 8.56 19.97 -5.35
N GLU A 47 7.91 21.13 -5.18
CA GLU A 47 6.49 21.21 -4.86
C GLU A 47 5.62 20.55 -5.95
N MET A 48 5.95 20.77 -7.23
CA MET A 48 5.27 20.08 -8.33
C MET A 48 5.43 18.55 -8.23
N ILE A 49 6.65 18.05 -8.01
CA ILE A 49 6.90 16.59 -7.90
C ILE A 49 6.14 15.98 -6.72
N VAL A 50 6.12 16.66 -5.57
CA VAL A 50 5.36 16.22 -4.40
C VAL A 50 3.86 16.19 -4.70
N GLY A 51 3.34 17.24 -5.36
CA GLY A 51 1.94 17.27 -5.79
C GLY A 51 1.59 16.10 -6.73
N PHE A 52 2.47 15.76 -7.66
CA PHE A 52 2.28 14.58 -8.51
C PHE A 52 2.27 13.25 -7.73
N ASP A 53 3.11 13.12 -6.70
CA ASP A 53 3.12 11.93 -5.86
C ASP A 53 1.83 11.79 -5.04
N ASP A 54 1.34 12.89 -4.47
CA ASP A 54 0.06 12.95 -3.76
C ASP A 54 -1.13 12.59 -4.67
N ASP A 55 -1.16 13.14 -5.88
CA ASP A 55 -2.18 12.81 -6.88
C ASP A 55 -2.13 11.33 -7.26
N LEU A 56 -0.92 10.77 -7.45
CA LEU A 56 -0.75 9.36 -7.78
C LEU A 56 -1.20 8.44 -6.63
N ALA A 57 -0.92 8.80 -5.38
CA ALA A 57 -1.39 8.08 -4.19
C ALA A 57 -2.92 8.11 -4.09
N GLY A 58 -3.53 9.27 -4.40
CA GLY A 58 -4.98 9.43 -4.49
C GLY A 58 -5.59 8.53 -5.57
N GLU A 59 -5.02 8.52 -6.77
CA GLU A 59 -5.48 7.67 -7.87
C GLU A 59 -5.31 6.18 -7.59
N ALA A 60 -4.18 5.77 -6.99
CA ALA A 60 -3.96 4.38 -6.58
C ALA A 60 -5.03 3.92 -5.60
N THR A 61 -5.38 4.76 -4.62
CA THR A 61 -6.45 4.50 -3.66
C THR A 61 -7.82 4.41 -4.35
N ARG A 62 -8.13 5.35 -5.24
CA ARG A 62 -9.38 5.38 -6.00
C ARG A 62 -9.56 4.13 -6.86
N VAL A 63 -8.51 3.71 -7.57
CA VAL A 63 -8.50 2.50 -8.39
C VAL A 63 -8.65 1.24 -7.53
N ALA A 64 -7.95 1.15 -6.41
CA ALA A 64 -8.08 0.03 -5.47
C ALA A 64 -9.53 -0.11 -4.96
N ASN A 65 -10.15 1.00 -4.54
CA ASN A 65 -11.54 1.01 -4.08
C ASN A 65 -12.51 0.61 -5.20
N ARG A 66 -12.26 1.03 -6.45
CA ARG A 66 -13.05 0.61 -7.60
C ARG A 66 -12.92 -0.89 -7.86
N LEU A 67 -11.72 -1.46 -7.73
CA LEU A 67 -11.48 -2.90 -7.84
C LEU A 67 -12.23 -3.68 -6.75
N HIS A 68 -12.20 -3.23 -5.50
CA HIS A 68 -13.00 -3.83 -4.41
C HIS A 68 -14.49 -3.82 -4.74
N GLY A 69 -15.02 -2.69 -5.20
CA GLY A 69 -16.43 -2.57 -5.58
C GLY A 69 -16.83 -3.54 -6.69
N LEU A 70 -16.03 -3.64 -7.74
CA LEU A 70 -16.27 -4.56 -8.85
C LEU A 70 -16.18 -6.02 -8.43
N LEU A 71 -15.16 -6.41 -7.67
CA LEU A 71 -15.01 -7.78 -7.19
C LEU A 71 -16.13 -8.17 -6.21
N THR A 72 -16.59 -7.24 -5.37
CA THR A 72 -17.72 -7.46 -4.46
C THR A 72 -19.01 -7.72 -5.24
N GLN A 73 -19.24 -6.96 -6.32
CA GLN A 73 -20.43 -7.13 -7.17
C GLN A 73 -20.42 -8.46 -7.95
N ILE A 74 -19.25 -8.88 -8.44
CA ILE A 74 -19.13 -10.06 -9.31
C ILE A 74 -18.97 -11.35 -8.51
N HIS A 75 -18.10 -11.35 -7.49
CA HIS A 75 -17.75 -12.57 -6.76
C HIS A 75 -17.26 -12.26 -5.33
N PRO A 76 -18.18 -12.03 -4.37
CA PRO A 76 -17.84 -11.57 -3.02
C PRO A 76 -16.93 -12.54 -2.25
N SER A 77 -17.04 -13.86 -2.49
CA SER A 77 -16.15 -14.83 -1.85
C SER A 77 -14.70 -14.74 -2.33
N LEU A 78 -14.49 -14.31 -3.58
CA LEU A 78 -13.15 -14.13 -4.15
C LEU A 78 -12.56 -12.81 -3.64
N GLU A 79 -13.39 -11.77 -3.56
CA GLU A 79 -13.01 -10.47 -3.00
C GLU A 79 -12.39 -10.64 -1.60
N ARG A 80 -13.05 -11.36 -0.69
CA ARG A 80 -12.52 -11.60 0.68
C ARG A 80 -11.14 -12.24 0.73
N VAL A 81 -10.80 -13.09 -0.24
CA VAL A 81 -9.46 -13.73 -0.30
C VAL A 81 -8.42 -12.75 -0.81
N LEU A 82 -8.79 -11.90 -1.77
CA LEU A 82 -7.91 -10.93 -2.40
C LEU A 82 -7.79 -9.62 -1.61
N GLU A 83 -8.78 -9.26 -0.81
CA GLU A 83 -8.91 -7.98 -0.10
C GLU A 83 -7.62 -7.57 0.63
N PRO A 84 -7.00 -8.43 1.47
CA PRO A 84 -5.82 -8.00 2.24
C PRO A 84 -4.57 -7.77 1.37
N ARG A 85 -4.65 -8.10 0.08
CA ARG A 85 -3.52 -8.17 -0.85
C ARG A 85 -3.86 -7.59 -2.22
N LEU A 86 -4.91 -6.79 -2.32
CA LEU A 86 -5.41 -6.36 -3.63
C LEU A 86 -4.36 -5.54 -4.41
N GLN A 87 -3.57 -4.74 -3.70
CA GLN A 87 -2.45 -3.97 -4.26
C GLN A 87 -1.15 -4.78 -4.40
N HIS A 88 -1.11 -6.03 -3.95
CA HIS A 88 0.09 -6.86 -4.05
C HIS A 88 0.37 -7.21 -5.52
N PRO A 89 1.61 -7.06 -6.03
CA PRO A 89 1.93 -7.23 -7.46
C PRO A 89 1.49 -8.58 -8.06
N ALA A 90 1.52 -9.64 -7.25
CA ALA A 90 1.06 -10.98 -7.67
C ALA A 90 -0.46 -11.04 -7.91
N VAL A 91 -1.27 -10.35 -7.10
CA VAL A 91 -2.73 -10.29 -7.25
C VAL A 91 -3.08 -9.40 -8.45
N LEU A 92 -2.40 -8.28 -8.62
CA LEU A 92 -2.58 -7.43 -9.80
C LEU A 92 -2.25 -8.20 -11.10
N ALA A 93 -1.13 -8.93 -11.14
CA ALA A 93 -0.77 -9.75 -12.30
C ALA A 93 -1.78 -10.87 -12.59
N LEU A 94 -2.40 -11.44 -11.55
CA LEU A 94 -3.48 -12.41 -11.69
C LEU A 94 -4.71 -11.77 -12.36
N LEU A 95 -5.15 -10.61 -11.85
CA LEU A 95 -6.31 -9.89 -12.35
C LEU A 95 -6.09 -9.39 -13.78
N GLU A 96 -4.89 -8.90 -14.09
CA GLU A 96 -4.49 -8.49 -15.43
C GLU A 96 -4.51 -9.68 -16.42
N ARG A 97 -4.05 -10.85 -16.00
CA ARG A 97 -3.93 -12.02 -16.88
C ARG A 97 -5.26 -12.72 -17.16
N PHE A 98 -6.15 -12.78 -16.18
CA PHE A 98 -7.38 -13.59 -16.28
C PHE A 98 -8.67 -12.77 -16.22
N GLY A 99 -8.68 -11.53 -15.70
CA GLY A 99 -9.77 -10.56 -15.81
C GLY A 99 -11.16 -10.92 -15.25
N SER A 100 -11.43 -12.20 -14.95
CA SER A 100 -12.75 -12.71 -14.57
C SER A 100 -12.64 -13.99 -13.74
N PRO A 101 -13.55 -14.20 -12.77
CA PRO A 101 -13.58 -15.42 -11.95
C PRO A 101 -13.66 -16.72 -12.78
N SER A 102 -14.43 -16.71 -13.88
CA SER A 102 -14.57 -17.87 -14.77
C SER A 102 -13.25 -18.25 -15.46
N GLN A 103 -12.47 -17.26 -15.90
CA GLN A 103 -11.17 -17.52 -16.52
C GLN A 103 -10.13 -17.97 -15.48
N ILE A 104 -10.18 -17.43 -14.26
CA ILE A 104 -9.33 -17.88 -13.14
C ILE A 104 -9.65 -19.35 -12.82
N ARG A 105 -10.94 -19.72 -12.75
CA ARG A 105 -11.37 -21.12 -12.56
C ARG A 105 -10.84 -22.03 -13.67
N LYS A 106 -10.97 -21.61 -14.93
CA LYS A 106 -10.50 -22.37 -16.10
C LYS A 106 -8.97 -22.54 -16.12
N ALA A 107 -8.22 -21.59 -15.57
CA ALA A 107 -6.77 -21.67 -15.52
C ALA A 107 -6.28 -22.83 -14.62
N GLY A 108 -6.97 -23.06 -13.50
CA GLY A 108 -6.65 -24.11 -12.54
C GLY A 108 -5.35 -23.87 -11.76
N ARG A 109 -5.14 -24.66 -10.69
CA ARG A 109 -4.08 -24.45 -9.70
C ARG A 109 -2.69 -24.27 -10.30
N ARG A 110 -2.29 -25.17 -11.21
CA ARG A 110 -0.94 -25.18 -11.77
C ARG A 110 -0.59 -23.87 -12.48
N ARG A 111 -1.51 -23.30 -13.26
CA ARG A 111 -1.28 -22.04 -13.98
C ARG A 111 -1.25 -20.85 -13.03
N LEU A 112 -2.10 -20.86 -12.00
CA LEU A 112 -2.11 -19.83 -10.95
C LEU A 112 -0.77 -19.80 -10.21
N VAL A 113 -0.29 -20.95 -9.73
CA VAL A 113 1.00 -21.03 -9.03
C VAL A 113 2.15 -20.56 -9.92
N THR A 114 2.21 -20.99 -11.19
CA THR A 114 3.24 -20.53 -12.13
C THR A 114 3.24 -19.02 -12.31
N LEU A 115 2.07 -18.38 -12.38
CA LEU A 115 1.95 -16.93 -12.51
C LEU A 115 2.36 -16.19 -11.22
N LEU A 116 1.97 -16.73 -10.06
CA LEU A 116 2.17 -16.07 -8.76
C LEU A 116 3.59 -16.25 -8.23
N ARG A 117 4.26 -17.37 -8.50
CA ARG A 117 5.57 -17.72 -7.90
C ARG A 117 6.67 -16.67 -8.10
N PRO A 118 6.83 -16.03 -9.28
CA PRO A 118 7.84 -15.00 -9.47
C PRO A 118 7.63 -13.75 -8.60
N LYS A 119 6.38 -13.42 -8.24
CA LYS A 119 6.03 -12.21 -7.47
C LYS A 119 5.71 -12.49 -6.00
N ALA A 120 5.39 -13.74 -5.65
CA ALA A 120 4.98 -14.15 -4.31
C ALA A 120 5.47 -15.58 -3.98
N PRO A 121 6.79 -15.84 -3.91
CA PRO A 121 7.34 -17.20 -3.85
C PRO A 121 6.89 -17.99 -2.62
N ARG A 122 6.72 -17.34 -1.46
CA ARG A 122 6.31 -17.98 -0.20
C ARG A 122 4.79 -18.19 -0.08
N MET A 123 4.01 -17.49 -0.91
CA MET A 123 2.55 -17.41 -0.78
C MET A 123 1.82 -18.01 -1.99
N ALA A 124 2.50 -18.18 -3.13
CA ALA A 124 1.88 -18.58 -4.39
C ALA A 124 1.00 -19.83 -4.28
N GLU A 125 1.46 -20.86 -3.58
CA GLU A 125 0.68 -22.09 -3.41
C GLU A 125 -0.55 -21.89 -2.53
N ARG A 126 -0.39 -21.28 -1.35
CA ARG A 126 -1.51 -21.01 -0.44
C ARG A 126 -2.55 -20.10 -1.09
N LEU A 127 -2.10 -19.02 -1.73
CA LEU A 127 -2.98 -18.07 -2.39
C LEU A 127 -3.73 -18.72 -3.56
N ALA A 128 -3.09 -19.58 -4.34
CA ALA A 128 -3.77 -20.31 -5.41
C ALA A 128 -4.86 -21.25 -4.88
N GLU A 129 -4.61 -21.93 -3.76
CA GLU A 129 -5.61 -22.77 -3.10
C GLU A 129 -6.77 -21.95 -2.53
N ASP A 130 -6.48 -20.87 -1.80
CA ASP A 130 -7.48 -19.97 -1.24
C ASP A 130 -8.39 -19.40 -2.35
N ILE A 131 -7.80 -19.03 -3.50
CA ILE A 131 -8.55 -18.53 -4.67
C ILE A 131 -9.47 -19.62 -5.25
N ILE A 132 -8.98 -20.84 -5.45
CA ILE A 132 -9.79 -21.93 -6.02
C ILE A 132 -10.94 -22.28 -5.07
N ALA A 133 -10.64 -22.43 -3.78
CA ALA A 133 -11.65 -22.70 -2.75
C ALA A 133 -12.72 -21.60 -2.72
N ALA A 134 -12.30 -20.33 -2.80
CA ALA A 134 -13.22 -19.21 -2.85
C ALA A 134 -14.10 -19.21 -4.11
N LEU A 135 -13.55 -19.60 -5.27
CA LEU A 135 -14.31 -19.70 -6.51
C LEU A 135 -15.39 -20.78 -6.42
N ASP A 136 -15.17 -21.89 -5.70
CA ASP A 136 -16.17 -22.95 -5.58
C ASP A 136 -17.38 -22.56 -4.71
N VAL A 137 -17.28 -21.45 -3.95
CA VAL A 137 -18.41 -20.88 -3.23
C VAL A 137 -19.38 -20.23 -4.23
N ARG A 138 -20.58 -20.80 -4.34
CA ARG A 138 -21.66 -20.21 -5.15
C ARG A 138 -21.95 -18.78 -4.65
N PRO A 139 -21.98 -17.76 -5.51
CA PRO A 139 -22.35 -16.41 -5.09
C PRO A 139 -23.77 -16.45 -4.52
N SER A 140 -23.91 -15.98 -3.28
CA SER A 140 -25.21 -15.79 -2.64
C SER A 140 -26.00 -14.76 -3.45
N PRO A 141 -27.32 -14.95 -3.65
CA PRO A 141 -28.16 -13.94 -4.30
C PRO A 141 -28.28 -12.64 -3.49
N PHE A 142 -27.82 -12.65 -2.23
CA PHE A 142 -27.81 -11.46 -1.37
C PHE A 142 -26.39 -10.89 -1.23
N PRO A 143 -26.20 -9.58 -1.48
CA PRO A 143 -24.92 -8.93 -1.22
C PRO A 143 -24.60 -9.03 0.27
N ALA A 144 -23.36 -9.42 0.60
CA ALA A 144 -22.89 -9.35 1.97
C ALA A 144 -22.94 -7.88 2.44
N PRO A 145 -23.28 -7.61 3.71
CA PRO A 145 -23.21 -6.26 4.24
C PRO A 145 -21.78 -5.73 4.08
N MET A 146 -21.64 -4.54 3.48
CA MET A 146 -20.36 -3.82 3.40
C MET A 146 -19.78 -3.71 4.80
N GLN A 147 -18.70 -4.43 5.11
CA GLN A 147 -17.97 -4.19 6.34
C GLN A 147 -17.14 -2.91 6.16
N PRO A 148 -17.27 -1.90 7.04
CA PRO A 148 -16.66 -0.58 6.86
C PRO A 148 -15.16 -0.52 7.19
N LEU A 149 -14.42 -1.64 7.10
CA LEU A 149 -12.98 -1.70 7.44
C LEU A 149 -12.08 -0.94 6.46
N TRP A 150 -12.62 -0.43 5.36
CA TRP A 150 -11.91 0.23 4.26
C TRP A 150 -11.44 1.66 4.55
N TRP A 151 -11.94 2.32 5.61
CA TRP A 151 -11.49 3.67 5.99
C TRP A 151 -10.18 3.67 6.79
N SER A 152 -9.88 2.61 7.53
CA SER A 152 -8.81 2.64 8.55
C SER A 152 -7.39 2.48 8.00
N ARG A 153 -7.22 2.15 6.72
CA ARG A 153 -5.89 1.93 6.11
C ARG A 153 -5.47 3.00 5.09
N ALA A 154 -6.32 3.99 4.84
CA ALA A 154 -6.12 4.97 3.77
C ALA A 154 -5.35 6.25 4.17
N TRP A 155 -4.96 6.42 5.44
CA TRP A 155 -4.24 7.61 5.90
C TRP A 155 -3.11 7.26 6.87
N PRO A 156 -1.83 7.44 6.49
CA PRO A 156 -0.70 7.35 7.41
C PRO A 156 -0.26 8.71 7.97
N TYR A 157 -1.13 9.73 7.97
CA TYR A 157 -0.84 11.02 8.60
C TYR A 157 -2.08 11.56 9.32
N ARG A 158 -2.06 11.42 10.65
CA ARG A 158 -2.75 12.30 11.58
C ARG A 158 -1.78 12.64 12.70
#